data_AF-A0A0V0HFH4-F1
#
_entry.id   AF-A0A0V0HFH4-F1
#
_cell.length_a   1.000
_cell.length_b   1.000
_cell.length_c   1.000
_cell.angle_alpha   90.00
_cell.angle_beta   90.00
_cell.angle_gamma   90.00
#
_symmetry.space_group_name_H-M   'P 1'
#
loop_
_entity.id
_entity.type
_entity.pdbx_description
1 polymer ?
#
loop_
_entity_poly.entity_id
_entity_poly.type
_entity_poly.pdbx_seq_one_letter_code
_entity_poly.pdbx_strand_id
1 'polypeptide(L)'
;MAFERDECKCAFHCGEFHVIGGYPTHAQGQFQRSAEVFNSATSRQWHLEEDFLGADTCPQTCIEGDDGRLYMCRDGAVVVEIDATWKHVAKLPGGVSNGAYLTAWQGKLLAVGNSILDEIHSSYELDVNSESTEKTWRKLDTPNEYCGHVQSVCCLEI
;
A
#
# COMPACT_ATOMS: atom_id res chain seq x y z
N MET A 1 -19.16 10.74 6.31
CA MET A 1 -17.92 11.26 5.73
C MET A 1 -17.70 12.67 6.21
N ALA A 2 -16.50 13.00 6.66
CA ALA A 2 -16.16 14.25 7.33
C ALA A 2 -15.72 15.34 6.34
N PHE A 3 -14.99 14.98 5.28
CA PHE A 3 -14.53 15.93 4.26
C PHE A 3 -14.11 15.22 2.95
N GLU A 4 -13.93 16.00 1.90
CA GLU A 4 -13.45 15.53 0.59
C GLU A 4 -11.94 15.25 0.62
N ARG A 5 -11.52 14.17 -0.07
CA ARG A 5 -10.13 13.68 -0.11
C ARG A 5 -9.73 13.26 -1.51
N ASP A 6 -8.78 13.97 -2.09
CA ASP A 6 -8.07 13.60 -3.30
C ASP A 6 -6.92 12.66 -2.96
N GLU A 7 -6.60 11.75 -3.89
CA GLU A 7 -5.52 10.75 -3.76
C GLU A 7 -5.56 9.91 -2.46
N CYS A 8 -6.76 9.70 -1.89
CA CYS A 8 -6.95 8.74 -0.81
C CYS A 8 -6.81 7.29 -1.31
N LYS A 9 -6.62 6.36 -0.38
CA LYS A 9 -6.64 4.92 -0.64
C LYS A 9 -7.85 4.29 0.01
N CYS A 10 -8.55 3.44 -0.72
CA CYS A 10 -9.62 2.63 -0.16
C CYS A 10 -9.09 1.21 0.09
N ALA A 11 -9.33 0.68 1.28
CA ALA A 11 -9.01 -0.70 1.64
C ALA A 11 -10.10 -1.28 2.56
N PHE A 12 -10.32 -2.58 2.47
CA PHE A 12 -10.94 -3.29 3.58
C PHE A 12 -9.83 -3.66 4.56
N HIS A 13 -10.09 -3.49 5.84
CA HIS A 13 -9.17 -3.87 6.91
C HIS A 13 -9.97 -4.20 8.17
N CYS A 14 -9.63 -5.30 8.85
CA CYS A 14 -10.33 -5.75 10.06
C CYS A 14 -11.87 -5.83 9.91
N GLY A 15 -12.37 -6.12 8.71
CA GLY A 15 -13.80 -6.22 8.41
C GLY A 15 -14.53 -4.88 8.20
N GLU A 16 -13.79 -3.76 8.17
CA GLU A 16 -14.34 -2.41 7.95
C GLU A 16 -13.77 -1.78 6.68
N PHE A 17 -14.54 -0.89 6.07
CA PHE A 17 -14.11 -0.15 4.88
C PHE A 17 -13.41 1.14 5.30
N HIS A 18 -12.14 1.30 4.91
CA HIS A 18 -11.30 2.43 5.27
C HIS A 18 -11.03 3.32 4.05
N VAL A 19 -11.21 4.63 4.24
CA VAL A 19 -10.76 5.69 3.32
C VAL A 19 -9.56 6.38 3.96
N ILE A 20 -8.37 5.98 3.52
CA ILE A 20 -7.09 6.22 4.19
C ILE A 20 -6.36 7.39 3.51
N GLY A 21 -5.89 8.33 4.33
CA GLY A 21 -5.09 9.49 3.91
C GLY A 21 -5.67 10.30 2.74
N GLY A 22 -4.77 10.80 1.89
CA GLY A 22 -5.14 11.78 0.85
C GLY A 22 -5.13 13.19 1.41
N TYR A 23 -5.64 14.14 0.64
CA TYR A 23 -5.62 15.56 0.99
C TYR A 23 -6.86 16.27 0.44
N PRO A 24 -7.33 17.37 1.03
CA PRO A 24 -8.42 18.14 0.43
C PRO A 24 -7.91 18.87 -0.82
N THR A 25 -8.79 19.10 -1.81
CA THR A 25 -8.42 19.64 -3.13
C THR A 25 -7.62 20.95 -3.08
N HIS A 26 -7.87 21.82 -2.10
CA HIS A 26 -7.16 23.09 -1.94
C HIS A 26 -5.74 22.95 -1.35
N ALA A 27 -5.36 21.77 -0.87
CA ALA A 27 -4.08 21.48 -0.22
C ALA A 27 -3.35 20.33 -0.93
N GLN A 28 -3.22 20.44 -2.25
CA GLN A 28 -2.67 19.36 -3.09
C GLN A 28 -1.30 18.88 -2.60
N GLY A 29 -1.15 17.57 -2.44
CA GLY A 29 0.08 16.91 -1.98
C GLY A 29 0.33 17.00 -0.47
N GLN A 30 -0.50 17.73 0.29
CA GLN A 30 -0.41 17.78 1.75
C GLN A 30 -1.18 16.60 2.37
N PHE A 31 -0.63 15.41 2.18
CA PHE A 31 -1.24 14.16 2.65
C PHE A 31 -1.52 14.21 4.16
N GLN A 32 -2.71 13.75 4.51
CA GLN A 32 -3.13 13.57 5.89
C GLN A 32 -2.92 12.12 6.32
N ARG A 33 -2.67 11.94 7.61
CA ARG A 33 -2.46 10.63 8.23
C ARG A 33 -3.73 9.92 8.72
N SER A 34 -4.88 10.60 8.67
CA SER A 34 -6.14 10.06 9.18
C SER A 34 -6.85 9.12 8.20
N ALA A 35 -7.79 8.32 8.71
CA ALA A 35 -8.67 7.47 7.93
C ALA A 35 -10.14 7.68 8.34
N GLU A 36 -11.04 7.64 7.37
CA GLU A 36 -12.47 7.52 7.65
C GLU A 36 -12.89 6.06 7.53
N VAL A 37 -13.51 5.53 8.57
CA VAL A 37 -13.80 4.10 8.69
C VAL A 37 -15.31 3.88 8.73
N PHE A 38 -15.78 3.00 7.85
CA PHE A 38 -17.17 2.61 7.73
C PHE A 38 -17.37 1.16 8.14
N ASN A 39 -18.10 0.97 9.24
CA ASN A 39 -18.52 -0.35 9.68
C ASN A 39 -19.86 -0.72 9.04
N SER A 40 -19.81 -1.59 8.02
CA SER A 40 -21.03 -2.04 7.33
C SER A 40 -21.87 -3.04 8.14
N ALA A 41 -21.24 -3.77 9.07
CA ALA A 41 -21.83 -4.89 9.78
C ALA A 41 -22.64 -4.48 11.01
N THR A 42 -22.22 -3.43 11.73
CA THR A 42 -22.79 -3.04 13.02
C THR A 42 -23.48 -1.67 12.96
N SER A 43 -22.71 -0.60 12.95
CA SER A 43 -23.21 0.77 13.13
C SER A 43 -23.78 1.37 11.85
N ARG A 44 -23.30 0.94 10.67
CA ARG A 44 -23.55 1.60 9.37
C ARG A 44 -23.24 3.09 9.42
N GLN A 45 -22.24 3.45 10.21
CA GLN A 45 -21.81 4.83 10.42
C GLN A 45 -20.33 4.98 10.10
N TRP A 46 -19.99 6.19 9.71
CA TRP A 46 -18.62 6.63 9.53
C TRP A 46 -18.08 7.16 10.85
N HIS A 47 -16.82 6.86 11.13
CA HIS A 47 -16.05 7.53 12.16
C HIS A 47 -14.67 7.93 11.62
N LEU A 48 -14.02 8.88 12.29
CA LEU A 48 -12.71 9.38 11.91
C LEU A 48 -11.67 8.84 12.87
N GLU A 49 -10.59 8.29 12.32
CA GLU A 49 -9.39 7.93 13.04
C GLU A 49 -8.28 8.92 12.66
N GLU A 50 -7.88 9.78 13.60
CA GLU A 50 -7.03 10.93 13.27
C GLU A 50 -5.56 10.57 12.94
N ASP A 51 -5.05 9.46 13.46
CA ASP A 51 -3.62 9.09 13.38
C ASP A 51 -3.36 7.70 12.77
N PHE A 52 -4.24 7.24 11.88
CA PHE A 52 -4.21 5.90 11.29
C PHE A 52 -2.85 5.52 10.66
N LEU A 53 -2.27 6.41 9.84
CA LEU A 53 -0.97 6.17 9.20
C LEU A 53 0.22 6.49 10.12
N GLY A 54 0.00 7.20 11.23
CA GLY A 54 1.04 7.71 12.14
C GLY A 54 1.96 8.80 11.55
N ALA A 55 1.85 9.11 10.26
CA ALA A 55 2.66 10.11 9.58
C ALA A 55 1.94 10.64 8.32
N ASP A 56 2.24 11.88 7.94
CA ASP A 56 1.70 12.54 6.75
C ASP A 56 2.40 11.98 5.50
N THR A 57 1.85 10.91 4.94
CA THR A 57 2.44 10.15 3.83
C THR A 57 1.41 9.76 2.77
N CYS A 58 1.88 9.49 1.56
CA CYS A 58 1.01 9.08 0.46
C CYS A 58 0.41 7.69 0.74
N PRO A 59 -0.93 7.54 0.73
CA PRO A 59 -1.57 6.28 1.11
C PRO A 59 -1.64 5.26 -0.02
N GLN A 60 -1.21 5.60 -1.25
CA GLN A 60 -1.49 4.80 -2.45
C GLN A 60 -0.98 3.36 -2.39
N THR A 61 0.10 3.12 -1.65
CA THR A 61 0.69 1.79 -1.45
C THR A 61 0.14 1.05 -0.24
N CYS A 62 -0.74 1.66 0.55
CA CYS A 62 -1.35 1.05 1.73
C CYS A 62 -2.36 -0.02 1.30
N ILE A 63 -2.07 -1.28 1.59
CA ILE A 63 -2.86 -2.44 1.18
C ILE A 63 -2.98 -3.45 2.31
N GLU A 64 -4.10 -4.17 2.35
CA GLU A 64 -4.27 -5.32 3.23
C GLU A 64 -3.58 -6.54 2.60
N GLY A 65 -2.76 -7.23 3.40
CA GLY A 65 -2.18 -8.52 3.06
C GLY A 65 -3.12 -9.68 3.39
N ASP A 66 -2.82 -10.87 2.89
CA ASP A 66 -3.65 -12.07 3.15
C ASP A 66 -3.65 -12.51 4.62
N ASP A 67 -2.71 -11.99 5.42
CA ASP A 67 -2.66 -12.17 6.87
C ASP A 67 -3.53 -11.15 7.64
N GLY A 68 -4.29 -10.31 6.92
CA GLY A 68 -5.18 -9.27 7.46
C GLY A 68 -4.44 -8.04 7.96
N ARG A 69 -3.12 -7.93 7.75
CA ARG A 69 -2.33 -6.77 8.19
C ARG A 69 -2.18 -5.75 7.07
N LEU A 70 -1.98 -4.50 7.45
CA LEU A 70 -1.68 -3.45 6.50
C LEU A 70 -0.19 -3.38 6.19
N TYR A 71 0.11 -3.23 4.90
CA TYR A 71 1.44 -3.02 4.37
C TYR A 71 1.47 -1.73 3.56
N MET A 72 2.60 -1.03 3.57
CA MET A 72 2.82 0.09 2.66
C MET A 72 4.29 0.28 2.32
N CYS A 73 4.57 1.00 1.25
CA CYS A 73 5.89 1.55 0.98
C CYS A 73 6.09 2.84 1.78
N ARG A 74 7.16 2.90 2.56
CA ARG A 74 7.56 4.09 3.33
C ARG A 74 9.09 4.16 3.40
N ASP A 75 9.65 5.32 3.11
CA ASP A 75 11.08 5.61 3.24
C ASP A 75 12.03 4.58 2.56
N GLY A 76 11.65 4.10 1.37
CA GLY A 76 12.47 3.15 0.60
C GLY A 76 12.35 1.71 1.08
N ALA A 77 11.38 1.40 1.94
CA ALA A 77 11.11 0.07 2.46
C ALA A 77 9.62 -0.25 2.41
N VAL A 78 9.30 -1.55 2.52
CA VAL A 78 7.97 -1.99 2.89
C VAL A 78 7.91 -2.10 4.41
N VAL A 79 6.86 -1.55 4.98
CA VAL A 79 6.52 -1.64 6.41
C VAL A 79 5.19 -2.37 6.58
N VAL A 80 5.00 -2.98 7.74
CA VAL A 80 3.76 -3.67 8.15
C VAL A 80 3.26 -3.07 9.45
N GLU A 81 1.94 -2.95 9.60
CA GLU A 81 1.34 -2.56 10.85
C GLU A 81 1.23 -3.76 11.81
N ILE A 82 1.85 -3.64 12.98
CA ILE A 82 1.78 -4.64 14.05
C ILE A 82 1.58 -3.88 15.36
N ASP A 83 0.49 -4.19 16.07
CA ASP A 83 0.12 -3.56 17.34
C ASP A 83 0.10 -2.01 17.24
N ALA A 84 -0.61 -1.48 16.23
CA ALA A 84 -0.70 -0.04 15.93
C ALA A 84 0.66 0.65 15.67
N THR A 85 1.70 -0.12 15.33
CA THR A 85 3.04 0.40 15.03
C THR A 85 3.53 -0.13 13.68
N TRP A 86 4.07 0.77 12.86
CA TRP A 86 4.69 0.41 11.58
C TRP A 86 6.10 -0.17 11.81
N LYS A 87 6.29 -1.44 11.41
CA LYS A 87 7.56 -2.17 11.55
C LYS A 87 8.15 -2.47 10.17
N HIS A 88 9.47 -2.39 10.06
CA HIS A 88 10.19 -2.69 8.82
C HIS A 88 10.03 -4.17 8.42
N VAL A 89 9.74 -4.41 7.14
CA VAL A 89 9.67 -5.75 6.54
C VAL A 89 10.88 -6.02 5.67
N ALA A 90 11.09 -5.19 4.65
CA ALA A 90 12.20 -5.32 3.71
C ALA A 90 12.45 -3.99 3.00
N LYS A 91 13.71 -3.69 2.68
CA LYS A 91 14.05 -2.57 1.78
C LYS A 91 13.47 -2.83 0.39
N LEU A 92 12.97 -1.79 -0.29
CA LEU A 92 12.52 -1.90 -1.68
C LEU A 92 13.67 -2.32 -2.60
N PRO A 93 13.40 -3.11 -3.65
CA PRO A 93 14.41 -3.51 -4.61
C PRO A 93 14.90 -2.27 -5.38
N GLY A 94 16.18 -2.22 -5.76
CA GLY A 94 16.76 -1.03 -6.42
C GLY A 94 16.13 -0.64 -7.76
N GLY A 95 15.33 -1.52 -8.38
CA GLY A 95 14.54 -1.23 -9.57
C GLY A 95 13.20 -0.53 -9.31
N VAL A 96 12.86 -0.24 -8.04
CA VAL A 96 11.57 0.32 -7.63
C VAL A 96 11.80 1.42 -6.59
N SER A 97 11.22 2.60 -6.82
CA SER A 97 11.24 3.73 -5.89
C SER A 97 9.97 3.78 -5.01
N ASN A 98 9.85 4.80 -4.14
CA ASN A 98 8.65 5.01 -3.31
C ASN A 98 7.36 5.22 -4.11
N GLY A 99 7.45 5.51 -5.42
CA GLY A 99 6.30 5.57 -6.33
C GLY A 99 5.81 4.19 -6.83
N ALA A 100 6.25 3.10 -6.21
CA ALA A 100 5.79 1.76 -6.53
C ALA A 100 4.29 1.60 -6.35
N TYR A 101 3.70 0.66 -7.08
CA TYR A 101 2.43 0.05 -6.74
C TYR A 101 2.68 -1.23 -5.93
N LEU A 102 1.86 -1.45 -4.92
CA LEU A 102 1.94 -2.61 -4.04
C LEU A 102 0.59 -3.33 -4.05
N THR A 103 0.61 -4.66 -4.08
CA THR A 103 -0.56 -5.51 -3.84
C THR A 103 -0.13 -6.79 -3.13
N ALA A 104 -1.09 -7.53 -2.57
CA ALA A 104 -0.87 -8.79 -1.91
C ALA A 104 -1.53 -9.94 -2.68
N TRP A 105 -0.92 -11.11 -2.61
CA TRP A 105 -1.38 -12.35 -3.25
C TRP A 105 -0.70 -13.56 -2.62
N GLN A 106 -1.49 -14.56 -2.19
CA GLN A 106 -1.06 -15.86 -1.65
C GLN A 106 0.11 -15.81 -0.66
N GLY A 107 0.04 -14.92 0.33
CA GLY A 107 1.08 -14.75 1.35
C GLY A 107 2.34 -14.05 0.82
N LYS A 108 2.22 -13.34 -0.30
CA LYS A 108 3.29 -12.56 -0.90
C LYS A 108 2.85 -11.13 -1.16
N LEU A 109 3.84 -10.25 -1.28
CA LEU A 109 3.65 -8.90 -1.79
C LEU A 109 4.23 -8.81 -3.19
N LEU A 110 3.52 -8.13 -4.07
CA LEU A 110 3.98 -7.76 -5.40
C LEU A 110 4.22 -6.25 -5.42
N ALA A 111 5.44 -5.85 -5.73
CA ALA A 111 5.81 -4.46 -5.99
C ALA A 111 6.06 -4.27 -7.49
N VAL A 112 5.45 -3.23 -8.07
CA VAL A 112 5.64 -2.87 -9.47
C VAL A 112 5.98 -1.39 -9.56
N GLY A 113 7.05 -1.06 -10.26
CA GLY A 113 7.49 0.34 -10.37
C GLY A 113 8.76 0.48 -11.17
N ASN A 114 9.27 1.69 -11.20
CA ASN A 114 10.60 2.00 -11.69
C ASN A 114 11.37 2.80 -10.63
N SER A 115 12.70 2.79 -10.74
CA SER A 115 13.57 3.64 -9.91
C SER A 115 14.03 4.89 -10.63
N ILE A 116 13.88 4.94 -11.95
CA ILE A 116 14.23 6.07 -12.81
C ILE A 116 12.97 6.49 -13.57
N LEU A 117 12.72 7.81 -13.60
CA LEU A 117 11.59 8.39 -14.31
C LEU A 117 11.64 7.98 -15.79
N ASP A 118 10.47 7.65 -16.36
CA ASP A 118 10.29 7.21 -17.74
C ASP A 118 10.96 5.88 -18.14
N GLU A 119 11.50 5.11 -17.19
CA GLU A 119 11.93 3.74 -17.46
C GLU A 119 10.79 2.73 -17.38
N ILE A 120 11.01 1.59 -18.06
CA ILE A 120 10.11 0.44 -18.03
C ILE A 120 9.94 -0.07 -16.60
N HIS A 121 8.72 -0.46 -16.26
CA HIS A 121 8.41 -0.97 -14.93
C HIS A 121 8.99 -2.37 -14.77
N SER A 122 9.48 -2.66 -13.57
CA SER A 122 9.89 -3.99 -13.16
C SER A 122 8.97 -4.47 -12.04
N SER A 123 8.71 -5.77 -12.02
CA SER A 123 7.89 -6.42 -11.01
C SER A 123 8.75 -7.29 -10.11
N TYR A 124 8.47 -7.24 -8.81
CA TYR A 124 9.18 -7.99 -7.79
C TYR A 124 8.19 -8.60 -6.82
N GLU A 125 8.44 -9.85 -6.41
CA GLU A 125 7.67 -10.49 -5.34
C GLU A 125 8.48 -10.62 -4.05
N LEU A 126 7.80 -10.55 -2.91
CA LEU A 126 8.35 -10.79 -1.59
C LEU A 126 7.46 -11.80 -0.87
N ASP A 127 8.03 -12.92 -0.46
CA ASP A 127 7.33 -13.88 0.41
C ASP A 127 7.30 -13.32 1.85
N VAL A 128 6.10 -12.98 2.35
CA VAL A 128 5.95 -12.44 3.70
C VAL A 128 5.81 -13.52 4.77
N ASN A 129 5.51 -14.75 4.36
CA ASN A 129 5.34 -15.91 5.24
C ASN A 129 6.63 -16.72 5.42
N SER A 130 7.67 -16.39 4.66
CA SER A 130 8.99 -16.98 4.83
C SER A 130 9.48 -16.89 6.28
N GLU A 131 9.89 -18.03 6.83
CA GLU A 131 10.54 -18.18 8.15
C GLU A 131 11.93 -17.53 8.21
N SER A 132 12.47 -17.10 7.06
CA SER A 132 13.74 -16.37 7.00
C SER A 132 13.61 -15.01 7.68
N THR A 133 14.57 -14.70 8.57
CA THR A 133 14.70 -13.37 9.18
C THR A 133 15.04 -12.29 8.16
N GLU A 134 15.69 -12.66 7.05
CA GLU A 134 15.95 -11.76 5.93
C GLU A 134 14.97 -12.04 4.80
N LYS A 135 14.05 -11.09 4.57
CA LYS A 135 13.10 -11.13 3.48
C LYS A 135 13.72 -10.50 2.23
N THR A 136 13.82 -11.27 1.15
CA THR A 136 14.47 -10.85 -0.10
C THR A 136 13.48 -10.80 -1.25
N TRP A 137 13.52 -9.71 -2.02
CA TRP A 137 12.72 -9.56 -3.23
C TRP A 137 13.25 -10.44 -4.36
N ARG A 138 12.34 -11.14 -5.04
CA ARG A 138 12.62 -11.87 -6.28
C ARG A 138 12.07 -11.07 -7.46
N LYS A 139 12.92 -10.73 -8.42
CA LYS A 139 12.47 -10.11 -9.68
C LYS A 139 11.65 -11.12 -10.47
N LEU A 140 10.50 -10.70 -10.96
CA LEU A 140 9.67 -11.48 -11.87
C LEU A 140 10.14 -11.30 -13.31
N ASP A 141 10.04 -12.36 -14.10
CA ASP A 141 10.28 -12.30 -15.54
C ASP A 141 9.01 -11.78 -16.23
N THR A 142 9.01 -10.48 -16.53
CA THR A 142 7.92 -9.80 -17.22
C THR A 142 8.33 -9.60 -18.68
N PRO A 143 7.57 -10.13 -19.67
CA PRO A 143 7.87 -9.89 -21.08
C PRO A 143 7.86 -8.40 -21.40
N ASN A 144 8.77 -7.94 -22.27
CA ASN A 144 8.96 -6.51 -22.57
C ASN A 144 7.68 -5.77 -22.98
N GLU A 145 6.75 -6.46 -23.66
CA GLU A 145 5.44 -5.91 -24.06
C GLU A 145 4.52 -5.56 -22.88
N TYR A 146 4.79 -6.10 -21.69
CA TYR A 146 4.05 -5.83 -20.43
C TYR A 146 4.86 -4.98 -19.42
N CYS A 147 6.03 -4.46 -19.80
CA CYS A 147 6.86 -3.62 -18.93
C CYS A 147 6.55 -2.11 -19.05
N GLY A 148 5.41 -1.75 -19.63
CA GLY A 148 4.99 -0.35 -19.81
C GLY A 148 4.67 0.37 -18.50
N HIS A 149 4.17 1.60 -18.62
CA HIS A 149 3.74 2.39 -17.47
C HIS A 149 2.53 1.74 -16.77
N VAL A 150 2.60 1.66 -15.44
CA VAL A 150 1.52 1.13 -14.60
C VAL A 150 0.84 2.30 -13.90
N GLN A 151 -0.49 2.32 -13.94
CA GLN A 151 -1.31 3.32 -13.23
C GLN A 151 -2.00 2.77 -11.98
N SER A 152 -2.17 1.45 -11.92
CA SER A 152 -2.78 0.77 -10.79
C SER A 152 -2.43 -0.72 -10.82
N VAL A 153 -2.46 -1.36 -9.66
CA VAL A 153 -2.27 -2.80 -9.50
C VAL A 153 -3.37 -3.34 -8.61
N CYS A 154 -3.94 -4.48 -8.99
CA CYS A 154 -4.85 -5.26 -8.16
C CYS A 154 -4.54 -6.75 -8.33
N CYS A 155 -4.96 -7.54 -7.34
CA CYS A 155 -5.01 -8.99 -7.42
C CYS A 155 -6.48 -9.41 -7.55
N LEU A 156 -6.76 -10.32 -8.49
CA LEU A 156 -8.06 -10.96 -8.64
C LEU A 156 -7.85 -12.48 -8.59
N GLU A 157 -8.38 -13.11 -7.55
CA GLU A 157 -8.42 -14.56 -7.42
C GLU A 157 -9.82 -15.08 -7.79
N ILE A 158 -9.88 -16.14 -8.61
CA ILE A 158 -11.11 -16.72 -9.18
C ILE A 158 -11.20 -18.19 -8.80
#